data_AF-A0A2P2DXQ1-F1
#
_entry.id   AF-A0A2P2DXQ1-F1
#
_cell.length_a   1.000
_cell.length_b   1.000
_cell.length_c   1.000
_cell.angle_alpha   90.00
_cell.angle_beta   90.00
_cell.angle_gamma   90.00
#
_symmetry.space_group_name_H-M   'P 1'
#
loop_
_entity.id
_entity.type
_entity.pdbx_description
1 polymer ?
#
loop_
_entity_poly.entity_id
_entity_poly.type
_entity_poly.pdbx_seq_one_letter_code
_entity_poly.pdbx_strand_id
1 'polypeptide(L)' 'MKNKVTFQVVVPGKSEAKKLRKIITESANERFDLSKATHPDGTPVKHKKKSKKAS' A
#
# COMPACT_ATOMS: atom_id res chain seq x y z
N MET A 1 15.29 22.73 31.08
CA MET A 1 15.63 23.07 29.67
C MET A 1 14.66 22.30 28.76
N LYS A 2 13.93 22.98 27.86
CA LYS A 2 13.05 22.30 26.88
C LYS A 2 13.87 21.97 25.64
N ASN A 3 14.09 20.69 25.36
CA ASN A 3 14.80 20.24 24.17
C ASN A 3 13.89 20.47 22.95
N LYS A 4 14.24 21.42 22.09
CA LYS A 4 13.62 21.55 20.76
C LYS A 4 14.12 20.39 19.91
N VAL A 5 13.27 19.37 19.73
CA VAL A 5 13.52 18.28 18.77
C VAL A 5 13.37 18.88 17.37
N THR A 6 14.48 18.96 16.65
CA THR A 6 14.50 19.34 15.24
C THR A 6 14.44 18.08 14.39
N PHE A 7 13.39 17.96 13.57
CA PHE A 7 13.29 16.87 12.59
C PHE A 7 14.08 17.27 11.35
N GLN A 8 15.12 16.50 11.03
CA GLN A 8 15.78 16.63 9.73
C GLN A 8 14.91 15.98 8.67
N VAL A 9 14.31 16.80 7.81
CA VAL A 9 13.61 16.33 6.61
C VAL A 9 14.65 16.13 5.51
N VAL A 10 14.99 14.87 5.23
CA VAL A 10 15.88 14.52 4.12
C VAL A 10 15.07 14.58 2.83
N VAL A 11 15.34 15.59 2.00
CA VAL A 11 14.75 15.69 0.66
C VAL A 11 15.60 14.85 -0.30
N PRO A 12 15.04 13.81 -0.94
CA PRO A 12 15.81 12.95 -1.83
C PRO A 12 16.34 13.72 -3.03
N GLY A 13 17.56 13.40 -3.45
CA GLY A 13 18.18 14.00 -4.62
C GLY A 13 17.44 13.64 -5.92
N LYS A 14 17.71 14.36 -7.02
CA LYS A 14 17.06 14.13 -8.33
C LYS A 14 17.15 12.66 -8.81
N SER A 15 18.28 12.00 -8.54
CA SER A 15 18.50 10.59 -8.89
C SER A 15 17.63 9.63 -8.07
N GLU A 16 17.53 9.86 -6.76
CA GLU A 16 16.70 9.06 -5.85
C GLU A 16 15.21 9.23 -6.14
N ALA A 17 14.78 10.47 -6.41
CA ALA A 17 13.40 10.75 -6.82
C ALA A 17 13.01 9.98 -8.09
N LYS A 18 13.94 9.82 -9.05
CA LYS A 18 13.70 9.02 -10.27
C LYS A 18 13.55 7.53 -9.95
N LYS A 19 14.34 6.99 -9.02
CA LYS A 19 14.21 5.60 -8.56
C LYS A 19 12.88 5.36 -7.86
N LEU A 20 12.50 6.25 -6.93
CA LEU A 20 11.23 6.19 -6.21
C LEU A 20 10.03 6.24 -7.17
N ARG A 21 10.06 7.13 -8.18
CA ARG A 21 9.01 7.19 -9.21
C ARG A 21 8.88 5.88 -9.99
N LYS A 22 9.99 5.25 -10.37
CA LYS A 22 9.95 3.95 -11.06
C LYS A 22 9.28 2.87 -10.20
N ILE A 23 9.69 2.75 -8.92
CA ILE A 23 9.11 1.79 -7.97
C ILE A 23 7.61 2.02 -7.79
N ILE A 24 7.18 3.27 -7.62
CA ILE A 24 5.76 3.62 -7.49
C ILE A 24 5.00 3.27 -8.77
N THR A 25 5.59 3.50 -9.94
CA THR A 25 4.93 3.21 -11.22
C THR A 25 4.83 1.69 -11.47
N GLU A 26 5.87 0.93 -11.13
CA GLU A 26 5.86 -0.54 -11.23
C GLU A 26 4.85 -1.16 -10.27
N SER A 27 4.82 -0.71 -9.01
CA SER A 27 3.86 -1.18 -8.01
C SER A 27 2.41 -0.72 -8.27
N ALA A 28 2.20 0.44 -8.90
CA ALA A 28 0.87 0.88 -9.31
C ALA A 28 0.26 0.00 -10.41
N ASN A 29 1.09 -0.65 -11.22
CA ASN A 29 0.64 -1.59 -12.26
C ASN A 29 0.34 -2.98 -11.68
N GLU A 30 0.91 -3.34 -10.53
CA GLU A 30 0.47 -4.48 -9.73
C GLU A 30 -0.86 -4.13 -9.04
N ARG A 31 -1.97 -4.30 -9.78
CA ARG A 31 -3.30 -4.31 -9.18
C ARG A 31 -3.35 -5.41 -8.13
N PHE A 32 -3.31 -5.01 -6.85
CA PHE A 32 -3.47 -5.91 -5.73
C PHE A 32 -4.86 -6.58 -5.81
N ASP A 33 -4.88 -7.86 -6.18
CA ASP A 33 -6.10 -8.62 -6.35
C ASP A 33 -6.61 -9.10 -4.98
N LEU A 34 -7.50 -8.30 -4.38
CA LEU A 34 -8.14 -8.60 -3.09
C LEU A 34 -8.95 -9.91 -3.09
N SER A 35 -9.23 -10.50 -4.25
CA SER A 35 -9.88 -11.82 -4.32
C SER A 35 -8.94 -12.96 -3.90
N LYS A 36 -7.62 -12.73 -3.98
CA LYS A 36 -6.57 -13.69 -3.58
C LYS A 36 -6.03 -13.44 -2.17
N ALA A 37 -6.57 -12.44 -1.46
CA ALA A 37 -6.12 -12.11 -0.12
C ALA A 37 -6.41 -13.27 0.85
N THR A 38 -5.40 -13.61 1.64
CA THR A 38 -5.46 -14.61 2.72
C THR A 38 -5.25 -13.92 4.07
N HIS A 39 -5.89 -14.46 5.10
CA HIS A 39 -5.61 -14.11 6.48
C HIS A 39 -4.20 -14.59 6.88
N PRO A 40 -3.59 -14.03 7.95
CA PRO A 40 -2.26 -14.45 8.40
C PRO A 40 -2.18 -15.92 8.84
N ASP A 41 -3.33 -16.56 9.10
CA ASP A 41 -3.47 -18.00 9.34
C ASP A 41 -3.58 -18.83 8.05
N GLY A 42 -3.49 -18.20 6.88
CA GLY A 42 -3.60 -18.83 5.56
C GLY A 42 -5.03 -19.05 5.08
N THR A 43 -6.06 -18.72 5.88
CA THR A 43 -7.45 -18.93 5.47
C THR A 43 -7.87 -17.88 4.42
N PRO A 44 -8.65 -18.27 3.38
CA PRO A 44 -9.09 -17.32 2.37
C PRO A 44 -10.09 -16.31 2.95
N VAL A 45 -9.93 -15.04 2.61
CA VAL A 45 -10.89 -13.99 3.00
C VAL A 45 -12.23 -14.28 2.32
N LYS A 46 -13.24 -14.67 3.10
CA LYS A 46 -14.58 -14.96 2.59
C LYS A 46 -15.27 -13.66 2.18
N HIS A 47 -15.21 -13.33 0.89
CA HIS A 47 -16.06 -12.31 0.31
C HIS A 47 -17.51 -12.79 0.40
N LYS A 48 -18.30 -12.23 1.33
CA LYS A 48 -19.76 -12.43 1.31
C LYS A 48 -20.26 -11.88 -0.03
N LYS A 49 -20.52 -12.78 -0.99
CA LYS A 49 -21.36 -12.45 -2.14
C LYS A 49 -22.66 -11.93 -1.53
N LYS A 50 -22.89 -10.61 -1.61
CA LYS A 50 -24.21 -10.06 -1.31
C LYS A 50 -25.13 -10.73 -2.33
N SER A 51 -25.89 -11.72 -1.87
CA SER A 51 -26.98 -12.30 -2.66
C SER A 51 -27.83 -11.11 -3.07
N LYS A 52 -27.93 -10.83 -4.38
CA LYS A 52 -29.00 -9.96 -4.89
C LYS A 52 -30.29 -10.58 -4.35
N LYS A 53 -30.95 -9.89 -3.43
CA LYS A 53 -32.30 -10.23 -3.02
C LYS A 53 -33.13 -10.08 -4.29
N ALA A 54 -33.55 -11.21 -4.87
CA ALA A 54 -34.54 -11.20 -5.93
C ALA A 54 -35.80 -10.59 -5.32
N SER A 55 -36.19 -9.42 -5.82
CA SER A 55 -37.47 -8.78 -5.58
C SER A 55 -38.14 -8.57 -6.91
#